data_AF-A0A6M3J6J2-F1
#
_entry.id   AF-A0A6M3J6J2-F1
#
_cell.length_a   1.000
_cell.length_b   1.000
_cell.length_c   1.000
_cell.angle_alpha   90.00
_cell.angle_beta   90.00
_cell.angle_gamma   90.00
#
_symmetry.space_group_name_H-M   'P 1'
#
loop_
_entity.id
_entity.type
_entity.pdbx_description
1 polymer ?
#
loop_
_entity_poly.entity_id
_entity_poly.type
_entity_poly.pdbx_seq_one_letter_code
_entity_poly.pdbx_strand_id
1 'polypeptide(L)' 'MVSKISGGQTKMEKDYEAENAADTLLRAEEIKRSPAMHKKAIRVLEKRQKDLANIEGLSDGAKARLKRRGKM' A
#
# COMPACT_ATOMS: atom_id res chain seq x y z
N MET A 1 5.88 -5.18 39.76
CA MET A 1 5.07 -5.78 38.68
C MET A 1 5.03 -4.78 37.53
N VAL A 2 5.71 -5.06 36.42
CA VAL A 2 5.72 -4.18 35.24
C VAL A 2 4.61 -4.68 34.32
N SER A 3 3.47 -3.98 34.32
CA SER A 3 2.36 -4.27 33.41
C SER A 3 2.83 -4.10 31.97
N LYS A 4 2.78 -5.17 31.18
CA LYS A 4 2.99 -5.15 29.74
C LYS A 4 1.94 -4.22 29.12
N ILE A 5 2.35 -3.05 28.65
CA ILE A 5 1.53 -2.21 27.78
C ILE A 5 1.40 -2.98 26.47
N SER A 6 0.33 -3.74 26.30
CA SER A 6 -0.05 -4.27 24.99
C SER A 6 -0.47 -3.08 24.13
N GLY A 7 0.50 -2.45 23.47
CA GLY A 7 0.29 -1.37 22.53
C GLY A 7 -0.47 -1.88 21.31
N GLY A 8 -1.79 -1.94 21.42
CA GLY A 8 -2.66 -2.09 20.25
C GLY A 8 -2.60 -0.81 19.44
N GLN A 9 -2.33 -0.92 18.13
CA GLN A 9 -2.34 0.22 17.22
C GLN A 9 -3.69 0.96 17.29
N THR A 10 -3.62 2.28 17.34
CA THR A 10 -4.81 3.13 17.36
C THR A 10 -5.56 3.03 16.02
N LYS A 11 -6.85 3.34 15.97
CA LYS A 11 -7.61 3.30 14.71
C LYS A 11 -6.99 4.20 13.63
N MET A 12 -6.51 5.37 14.02
CA MET A 12 -5.84 6.29 13.09
C MET A 12 -4.55 5.71 12.50
N GLU A 13 -3.77 4.97 13.28
CA GLU A 13 -2.56 4.30 12.79
C GLU A 13 -2.92 3.22 11.75
N LYS A 14 -3.97 2.44 12.01
CA LYS A 14 -4.46 1.43 11.07
C LYS A 14 -4.97 2.04 9.77
N ASP A 15 -5.70 3.15 9.87
CA ASP A 15 -6.20 3.87 8.70
C ASP A 15 -5.04 4.41 7.86
N TYR A 16 -4.04 5.04 8.50
CA TYR A 16 -2.84 5.55 7.83
C TYR A 16 -2.02 4.44 7.13
N GLU A 17 -1.86 3.29 7.77
CA GLU A 17 -1.18 2.13 7.17
C GLU A 17 -1.94 1.61 5.95
N ALA A 18 -3.26 1.53 6.01
CA ALA A 18 -4.09 1.15 4.88
C ALA A 18 -3.99 2.16 3.71
N GLU A 19 -3.91 3.45 4.01
CA GLU A 19 -3.73 4.47 2.98
C GLU A 19 -2.39 4.37 2.24
N ASN A 20 -1.30 4.18 3.00
CA ASN A 20 0.05 4.03 2.48
C ASN A 20 0.21 2.74 1.67
N ALA A 21 -0.42 1.66 2.14
CA ALA A 21 -0.46 0.39 1.43
C ALA A 21 -1.21 0.51 0.08
N ALA A 22 -2.31 1.27 0.04
CA ALA A 22 -3.03 1.54 -1.20
C ALA A 22 -2.21 2.38 -2.19
N ASP A 23 -1.43 3.36 -1.72
CA ASP A 23 -0.52 4.14 -2.58
C ASP A 23 0.62 3.27 -3.14
N THR A 24 1.14 2.33 -2.34
CA THR A 24 2.13 1.36 -2.80
C THR A 24 1.60 0.48 -3.94
N LEU A 25 0.35 0.02 -3.85
CA LEU A 25 -0.29 -0.76 -4.92
C LEU A 25 -0.45 0.08 -6.19
N LEU A 26 -0.91 1.32 -6.06
CA LEU A 26 -1.06 2.25 -7.18
C LEU A 26 0.27 2.47 -7.91
N ARG A 27 1.34 2.76 -7.16
CA ARG A 27 2.67 3.01 -7.71
C ARG A 27 3.25 1.77 -8.41
N ALA A 28 2.93 0.57 -7.92
CA ALA A 28 3.32 -0.67 -8.58
C ALA A 28 2.67 -0.82 -9.96
N GLU A 29 1.40 -0.46 -10.12
CA GLU A 29 0.72 -0.46 -11.42
C GLU A 29 1.29 0.59 -12.37
N GLU A 30 1.56 1.81 -11.89
CA GLU A 30 2.19 2.88 -12.67
C GLU A 30 3.57 2.43 -13.20
N ILE A 31 4.37 1.75 -12.36
CA ILE A 31 5.69 1.24 -12.74
C ILE A 31 5.61 0.09 -13.74
N LYS A 32 4.61 -0.80 -13.62
CA LYS A 32 4.37 -1.87 -14.62
C LYS A 32 4.09 -1.32 -16.01
N ARG A 33 3.54 -0.10 -16.13
CA ARG A 33 3.32 0.57 -17.43
C ARG A 33 4.61 1.12 -18.06
N SER A 34 5.67 1.35 -17.26
CA SER A 34 6.96 1.88 -17.72
C SER A 34 8.16 1.08 -17.18
N PRO A 35 8.28 -0.22 -17.51
CA PRO A 35 9.23 -1.13 -16.87
C PRO A 35 10.70 -0.85 -17.20
N ALA A 36 10.98 -0.18 -18.33
CA ALA A 36 12.33 0.10 -18.80
C ALA A 36 13.14 0.99 -17.83
N MET A 37 12.49 1.86 -17.07
CA MET A 37 13.15 2.80 -16.14
C MET A 37 13.35 2.22 -14.73
N HIS A 38 12.69 1.10 -14.38
CA HIS A 38 12.37 0.81 -12.98
C HIS A 38 12.53 -0.66 -12.53
N LYS A 39 13.38 -1.46 -13.18
CA LYS A 39 13.64 -2.89 -12.83
C LYS A 39 13.92 -3.16 -11.34
N LYS A 40 14.72 -2.32 -10.66
CA LYS A 40 15.00 -2.46 -9.21
C LYS A 40 13.78 -2.13 -8.36
N ALA A 41 12.99 -1.12 -8.75
CA ALA A 41 11.79 -0.72 -8.02
C ALA A 41 10.67 -1.76 -8.14
N ILE A 42 10.54 -2.42 -9.30
CA ILE A 42 9.59 -3.52 -9.52
C ILE A 42 9.77 -4.61 -8.48
N ARG A 43 11.00 -5.09 -8.27
CA ARG A 43 11.27 -6.20 -7.33
C ARG A 43 10.91 -5.85 -5.87
N VAL A 44 11.12 -4.60 -5.46
CA VAL A 44 10.73 -4.12 -4.12
C VAL A 44 9.21 -4.05 -3.99
N LEU A 45 8.52 -3.60 -5.04
CA LEU A 45 7.06 -3.48 -5.04
C LEU A 45 6.36 -4.83 -5.09
N GLU A 46 6.88 -5.79 -5.84
CA GLU A 46 6.36 -7.17 -5.86
C GLU A 46 6.41 -7.82 -4.48
N LYS A 47 7.49 -7.58 -3.72
CA LYS A 47 7.59 -8.06 -2.34
C LYS A 47 6.50 -7.44 -1.46
N ARG A 48 6.35 -6.11 -1.52
CA ARG A 48 5.31 -5.40 -0.77
C ARG A 48 3.89 -5.80 -1.17
N GLN A 49 3.63 -6.06 -2.46
CA GLN A 49 2.32 -6.54 -2.91
C GLN A 49 1.95 -7.87 -2.28
N LYS A 50 2.91 -8.80 -2.14
CA LYS A 50 2.68 -10.08 -1.46
C LYS A 50 2.40 -9.90 0.03
N ASP A 51 3.16 -9.04 0.70
CA ASP A 51 2.99 -8.76 2.13
C ASP A 51 1.61 -8.13 2.42
N LEU A 52 1.09 -7.32 1.49
CA LEU A 52 -0.19 -6.60 1.61
C LEU A 52 -1.41 -7.39 1.10
N ALA A 53 -1.22 -8.58 0.52
CA ALA A 53 -2.30 -9.35 -0.11
C ALA A 53 -3.41 -9.79 0.87
N ASN A 54 -3.11 -9.83 2.17
CA ASN A 54 -4.03 -10.29 3.21
C ASN A 54 -4.88 -9.16 3.83
N ILE A 55 -4.72 -7.92 3.37
CA ILE A 55 -5.47 -6.77 3.90
C ILE A 55 -6.74 -6.57 3.06
N GLU A 56 -7.90 -6.80 3.66
CA GLU A 56 -9.21 -6.65 3.02
C GLU A 56 -9.50 -5.18 2.65
N GLY A 57 -10.13 -4.95 1.49
CA GLY A 57 -10.52 -3.60 1.01
C GLY A 57 -9.36 -2.73 0.48
N LEU A 58 -8.11 -3.17 0.62
CA LEU A 58 -6.94 -2.38 0.21
C LEU A 58 -6.89 -2.11 -1.30
N SER A 59 -7.27 -3.10 -2.12
CA SER A 59 -7.30 -2.97 -3.59
C SER A 59 -8.28 -1.88 -4.05
N ASP A 60 -9.39 -1.72 -3.34
CA ASP A 60 -10.42 -0.74 -3.69
C ASP A 60 -9.96 0.68 -3.35
N GLY A 61 -9.24 0.83 -2.23
CA GLY A 61 -8.55 2.07 -1.89
C GLY A 61 -7.50 2.49 -2.93
N ALA A 62 -6.78 1.53 -3.53
CA ALA A 62 -5.81 1.80 -4.59
C ALA A 62 -6.51 2.23 -5.90
N LYS A 63 -7.55 1.51 -6.32
CA LYS A 63 -8.38 1.84 -7.50
C LYS A 63 -9.06 3.21 -7.37
N ALA A 64 -9.57 3.55 -6.19
CA ALA A 64 -10.17 4.85 -5.92
C ALA A 64 -9.16 5.99 -6.08
N ARG A 65 -7.91 5.80 -5.62
CA ARG A 65 -6.81 6.76 -5.82
C ARG A 65 -6.43 6.89 -7.30
N LEU A 66 -6.31 5.79 -8.03
CA LEU A 66 -6.04 5.80 -9.48
C LEU A 66 -7.09 6.62 -10.24
N LYS A 67 -8.38 6.39 -9.95
CA LYS A 67 -9.51 7.09 -10.59
C LYS A 67 -9.50 8.59 -10.31
N ARG A 68 -9.04 9.04 -9.13
CA ARG A 68 -8.86 10.46 -8.81
C ARG A 68 -7.73 11.09 -9.61
N ARG A 69 -6.59 10.41 -9.74
CA ARG A 69 -5.44 10.92 -10.53
C ARG A 69 -5.73 11.01 -12.02
N GLY A 70 -6.42 10.03 -12.60
CA GLY A 70 -6.79 10.05 -14.03
C GLY A 70 -7.92 11.03 -14.40
N LYS A 71 -8.44 11.79 -13.43
CA LYS A 71 -9.44 12.85 -13.64
C LYS A 71 -8.85 14.27 -13.54
N MET A 72 -7.56 14.41 -13.23
CA MET A 72 -6.81 15.66 -13.44
C MET A 72 -6.33 15.72 -14.89
#